data_AF-A0A6P0HM88-F1
#
_entry.id   AF-A0A6P0HM88-F1
#
_cell.length_a   1.000
_cell.length_b   1.000
_cell.length_c   1.000
_cell.angle_alpha   90.00
_cell.angle_beta   90.00
_cell.angle_gamma   90.00
#
_symmetry.space_group_name_H-M   'P 1'
#
loop_
_entity.id
_entity.type
_entity.pdbx_description
1 polymer ?
#
loop_
_entity_poly.entity_id
_entity_poly.type
_entity_poly.pdbx_seq_one_letter_code
_entity_poly.pdbx_strand_id
1 'polypeptide(L)'
;MVDQHTSDLRRDHAAVGRVTIAEAPDREPVELFGTLRAVTLQPRGGAPALQAELSDGTGVLTLIWLGRRSIRGIAAGRSISVSGRAGVQDGVRVMFNPRYELRP
;
A
#
# COMPACT_ATOMS: atom_id res chain seq x y z
N MET A 1 13.19 -30.02 15.74
CA MET A 1 14.19 -29.05 16.23
C MET A 1 14.18 -27.86 15.27
N VAL A 2 13.35 -26.88 15.62
CA VAL A 2 13.31 -25.44 15.26
C VAL A 2 13.27 -24.98 13.79
N ASP A 3 12.05 -24.88 13.26
CA ASP A 3 11.62 -23.84 12.32
C ASP A 3 11.39 -22.52 13.07
N GLN A 4 12.18 -21.47 12.79
CA GLN A 4 11.88 -20.10 13.25
C GLN A 4 12.64 -19.06 12.39
N HIS A 5 12.12 -18.80 11.18
CA HIS A 5 12.46 -17.61 10.38
C HIS A 5 11.77 -16.36 10.95
N THR A 6 12.11 -15.98 12.19
CA THR A 6 11.57 -14.78 12.87
C THR A 6 12.70 -13.86 13.30
N SER A 7 13.48 -13.38 12.32
CA SER A 7 14.57 -12.44 12.60
C SER A 7 14.76 -11.48 11.44
N ASP A 8 13.84 -10.53 11.27
CA ASP A 8 14.18 -9.21 10.73
C ASP A 8 13.19 -8.15 11.26
N LEU A 9 13.17 -8.05 12.58
CA LEU A 9 12.50 -7.01 13.36
C LEU A 9 13.55 -5.96 13.75
N ARG A 10 13.83 -5.02 12.84
CA ARG A 10 14.51 -3.75 13.14
C ARG A 10 14.09 -2.73 12.07
N ARG A 11 13.00 -2.01 12.29
CA ARG A 11 13.00 -0.71 13.02
C ARG A 11 14.11 0.23 12.55
N ASP A 12 14.03 0.63 11.28
CA ASP A 12 14.58 1.90 10.78
C ASP A 12 13.50 2.68 9.99
N HIS A 13 12.23 2.57 10.39
CA HIS A 13 11.12 3.41 9.89
C HIS A 13 11.03 4.74 10.65
N ALA A 14 12.19 5.30 11.03
CA ALA A 14 12.28 6.62 11.61
C ALA A 14 12.16 7.67 10.49
N ALA A 15 10.93 8.12 10.24
CA ALA A 15 10.62 9.49 9.81
C ALA A 15 11.42 10.07 8.62
N VAL A 16 11.78 9.26 7.61
CA VAL A 16 12.29 9.83 6.35
C VAL A 16 11.09 10.26 5.51
N GLY A 17 10.86 11.57 5.45
CA GLY A 17 10.09 12.21 4.37
C GLY A 17 8.67 11.69 4.19
N ARG A 18 7.78 11.90 5.18
CA ARG A 18 6.34 11.80 4.92
C ARG A 18 5.98 12.85 3.88
N VAL A 19 5.88 12.40 2.64
CA VAL A 19 5.36 13.16 1.51
C VAL A 19 3.86 12.89 1.40
N THR A 20 3.15 13.83 0.81
CA THR A 20 1.74 13.64 0.49
C THR A 20 1.61 12.73 -0.73
N ILE A 21 0.44 12.12 -0.94
CA ILE A 21 0.18 11.33 -2.15
C ILE A 21 0.37 12.19 -3.41
N ALA A 22 0.04 13.48 -3.34
CA ALA A 22 0.23 14.41 -4.45
C ALA A 22 1.71 14.65 -4.77
N GLU A 23 2.57 14.77 -3.75
CA GLU A 23 3.97 15.17 -3.90
C GLU A 23 4.96 14.01 -3.91
N ALA A 24 4.49 12.78 -3.68
CA ALA A 24 5.38 11.62 -3.67
C ALA A 24 6.18 11.55 -4.98
N PRO A 25 7.48 11.22 -4.95
CA PRO A 25 8.25 10.96 -6.17
C PRO A 25 7.83 9.64 -6.82
N ASP A 26 7.90 9.59 -8.14
CA ASP A 26 7.67 8.36 -8.89
C ASP A 26 8.91 7.46 -8.90
N ARG A 27 8.69 6.15 -8.84
CA ARG A 27 9.70 5.07 -8.91
C ARG A 27 10.72 5.06 -7.77
N GLU A 28 10.50 5.89 -6.75
CA GLU A 28 11.30 5.97 -5.53
C GLU A 28 10.58 5.30 -4.34
N PRO A 29 11.33 4.77 -3.34
CA PRO A 29 10.73 4.31 -2.09
C PRO A 29 10.07 5.47 -1.34
N VAL A 30 8.79 5.32 -1.02
CA VAL A 30 8.00 6.31 -0.27
C VAL A 30 7.19 5.62 0.82
N GLU A 31 6.96 6.33 1.93
CA GLU A 31 5.97 5.96 2.95
C GLU A 31 4.79 6.94 2.89
N LEU A 32 3.59 6.41 2.69
CA LEU A 32 2.36 7.17 2.55
C LEU A 32 1.35 6.72 3.60
N PHE A 33 0.50 7.63 4.04
CA PHE A 33 -0.54 7.36 5.02
C PHE A 33 -1.86 7.93 4.54
N GLY A 34 -2.94 7.23 4.80
CA GLY A 34 -4.27 7.71 4.46
C GLY A 34 -5.36 6.76 4.93
N THR A 35 -6.57 7.02 4.46
CA THR A 35 -7.75 6.18 4.70
C THR A 35 -8.15 5.47 3.43
N LEU A 36 -8.42 4.17 3.53
CA LEU A 36 -8.94 3.37 2.44
C LEU A 36 -10.39 3.78 2.16
N ARG A 37 -10.67 4.29 0.96
CA ARG A 37 -12.02 4.67 0.54
C ARG A 37 -12.82 3.49 0.00
N ALA A 38 -12.17 2.66 -0.80
CA ALA A 38 -12.77 1.50 -1.43
C ALA A 38 -11.77 0.34 -1.45
N VAL A 39 -12.30 -0.89 -1.47
CA VAL A 39 -11.54 -2.12 -1.69
C VAL A 39 -12.31 -2.98 -2.68
N THR A 40 -11.67 -3.36 -3.78
CA THR A 40 -12.29 -4.11 -4.88
C THR A 40 -11.43 -5.31 -5.27
N LEU A 41 -12.08 -6.36 -5.75
CA LEU A 41 -11.39 -7.51 -6.34
C LEU A 41 -11.48 -7.40 -7.86
N GLN A 42 -10.36 -7.12 -8.52
CA GLN A 42 -10.32 -6.98 -9.98
C GLN A 42 -9.24 -7.90 -10.55
N PRO A 43 -9.62 -8.95 -11.30
CA PRO A 43 -8.66 -9.84 -11.93
C PRO A 43 -7.73 -9.08 -12.89
N ARG A 44 -6.44 -9.43 -12.89
CA ARG A 44 -5.42 -8.90 -13.80
C ARG A 44 -4.60 -10.06 -14.36
N GLY A 45 -4.50 -10.14 -15.69
CA GLY A 45 -3.72 -11.19 -16.37
C GLY A 45 -4.17 -12.63 -16.04
N GLY A 46 -5.47 -12.84 -15.81
CA GLY A 46 -6.02 -14.15 -15.42
C GLY A 46 -5.87 -14.52 -13.94
N ALA A 47 -5.19 -13.70 -13.13
CA ALA A 47 -5.04 -13.90 -11.70
C ALA A 47 -5.88 -12.89 -10.89
N PRO A 48 -6.32 -13.23 -9.66
CA PRO A 48 -7.00 -12.27 -8.79
C PRO A 48 -6.05 -11.14 -8.37
N ALA A 49 -6.56 -9.90 -8.28
CA ALA A 49 -5.84 -8.81 -7.64
C ALA A 49 -6.77 -8.00 -6.73
N LEU A 50 -6.36 -7.81 -5.48
CA LEU A 50 -7.04 -6.93 -4.54
C LEU A 50 -6.56 -5.51 -4.81
N GLN A 51 -7.49 -4.61 -5.07
CA GLN A 51 -7.21 -3.18 -5.21
C GLN A 51 -7.83 -2.41 -4.05
N ALA A 52 -7.15 -1.37 -3.58
CA ALA A 52 -7.69 -0.47 -2.59
C ALA A 52 -7.31 0.98 -2.92
N GLU A 53 -8.24 1.90 -2.71
CA GLU A 53 -8.02 3.33 -2.92
C GLU A 53 -7.62 3.98 -1.60
N LEU A 54 -6.36 4.38 -1.47
CA LEU A 54 -5.85 5.12 -0.33
C LEU A 54 -5.95 6.63 -0.62
N SER A 55 -6.47 7.40 0.33
CA SER A 55 -6.52 8.87 0.20
C SER A 55 -6.05 9.53 1.49
N ASP A 56 -5.23 10.55 1.34
CA ASP A 56 -4.69 11.39 2.43
C ASP A 56 -5.28 12.81 2.42
N GLY A 57 -6.23 13.08 1.51
CA GLY A 57 -6.81 14.40 1.28
C GLY A 57 -6.12 15.24 0.20
N THR A 58 -4.87 14.93 -0.14
CA THR A 58 -4.11 15.60 -1.21
C THR A 58 -4.19 14.85 -2.54
N GLY A 59 -4.39 13.54 -2.48
CA GLY A 59 -4.53 12.70 -3.66
C GLY A 59 -5.18 11.36 -3.36
N VAL A 60 -5.16 10.51 -4.40
CA VAL A 60 -5.61 9.11 -4.34
C VAL A 60 -4.51 8.23 -4.89
N LEU A 61 -4.17 7.18 -4.16
CA LEU A 61 -3.22 6.14 -4.55
C LEU A 61 -3.94 4.81 -4.60
N THR A 62 -3.92 4.15 -5.76
CA THR A 62 -4.45 2.79 -5.92
C THR A 62 -3.39 1.77 -5.52
N LEU A 63 -3.63 1.09 -4.41
CA LEU A 63 -2.83 -0.03 -3.92
C LEU A 63 -3.28 -1.30 -4.62
N ILE A 64 -2.35 -2.10 -5.14
CA ILE A 64 -2.68 -3.30 -5.92
C ILE A 64 -1.87 -4.48 -5.38
N TRP A 65 -2.54 -5.46 -4.79
CA TRP A 65 -1.93 -6.73 -4.39
C TRP A 65 -2.30 -7.84 -5.36
N LEU A 66 -1.30 -8.28 -6.15
CA LEU A 66 -1.45 -9.34 -7.13
C LEU A 66 -1.54 -10.71 -6.45
N GLY A 67 -2.34 -11.61 -7.02
CA GLY A 67 -2.56 -12.96 -6.49
C GLY A 67 -3.36 -12.99 -5.18
N ARG A 68 -3.79 -11.84 -4.66
CA ARG A 68 -4.55 -11.74 -3.40
C ARG A 68 -6.02 -11.51 -3.70
N ARG A 69 -6.87 -12.24 -2.97
CA ARG A 69 -8.34 -12.03 -2.97
C ARG A 69 -8.80 -11.18 -1.79
N SER A 70 -8.07 -11.24 -0.69
CA SER A 70 -8.31 -10.48 0.54
C SER A 70 -7.02 -10.37 1.34
N ILE A 71 -6.96 -9.34 2.19
CA ILE A 71 -5.89 -9.11 3.16
C ILE A 71 -6.55 -8.65 4.45
N ARG A 72 -6.19 -9.24 5.59
CA ARG A 72 -6.77 -8.90 6.89
C ARG A 72 -6.51 -7.41 7.19
N GLY A 73 -7.57 -6.68 7.54
CA GLY A 73 -7.49 -5.26 7.90
C GLY A 73 -7.48 -4.29 6.72
N ILE A 74 -7.39 -4.77 5.48
CA ILE A 74 -7.57 -3.94 4.28
C ILE A 74 -9.07 -3.92 3.95
N ALA A 75 -9.74 -2.89 4.45
CA ALA A 75 -11.17 -2.65 4.26
C ALA A 75 -11.44 -1.14 4.15
N ALA A 76 -12.54 -0.77 3.49
CA ALA A 76 -12.97 0.62 3.42
C ALA A 76 -13.17 1.21 4.82
N GLY A 77 -12.82 2.49 4.97
CA GLY A 77 -12.83 3.23 6.23
C GLY A 77 -11.61 2.99 7.13
N ARG A 78 -10.70 2.07 6.79
CA ARG A 78 -9.50 1.81 7.61
C ARG A 78 -8.36 2.76 7.26
N SER A 79 -7.75 3.35 8.28
CA SER A 79 -6.50 4.12 8.12
C SER A 79 -5.29 3.19 8.16
N ILE A 80 -4.37 3.36 7.22
CA ILE A 80 -3.17 2.53 7.08
C ILE A 80 -1.97 3.40 6.70
N SER A 81 -0.77 2.95 7.04
CA SER A 81 0.46 3.35 6.33
C SER A 81 0.80 2.30 5.29
N VAL A 82 1.37 2.75 4.18
CA VAL A 82 1.92 1.90 3.13
C VAL A 82 3.33 2.35 2.80
N SER A 83 4.20 1.39 2.49
CA SER A 83 5.52 1.67 1.94
C SER A 83 5.80 0.83 0.71
N GLY A 84 6.45 1.45 -0.26
CA GLY A 84 6.71 0.85 -1.56
C GLY A 84 7.13 1.90 -2.56
N ARG A 85 7.00 1.58 -3.85
CA ARG A 85 7.29 2.51 -4.95
C ARG A 85 6.00 3.00 -5.57
N ALA A 86 5.76 4.31 -5.51
CA ALA A 86 4.67 4.93 -6.22
C ALA A 86 5.03 5.06 -7.72
N GLY A 87 4.03 5.00 -8.58
CA GLY A 87 4.18 5.31 -9.99
C GLY A 87 2.83 5.70 -10.58
N VAL A 88 2.79 5.90 -11.89
CA VAL A 88 1.57 6.24 -12.62
C VAL A 88 1.30 5.17 -13.66
N GLN A 89 0.07 4.66 -13.68
CA GLN A 89 -0.44 3.76 -14.71
C GLN A 89 -1.77 4.32 -15.22
N ASP A 90 -1.87 4.54 -16.53
CA ASP A 90 -3.08 5.07 -17.18
C ASP A 90 -3.58 6.38 -16.55
N GLY A 91 -2.65 7.23 -16.12
CA GLY A 91 -2.94 8.51 -15.44
C GLY A 91 -3.31 8.38 -13.95
N VAL A 92 -3.36 7.17 -13.41
CA VAL A 92 -3.70 6.91 -12.01
C VAL A 92 -2.45 6.58 -11.21
N ARG A 93 -2.33 7.17 -10.03
CA ARG A 93 -1.24 6.87 -9.10
C ARG A 93 -1.41 5.46 -8.53
N VAL A 94 -0.41 4.61 -8.66
CA VAL A 94 -0.47 3.20 -8.26
C VAL A 94 0.73 2.79 -7.40
N MET A 95 0.52 1.78 -6.56
CA MET A 95 1.60 1.08 -5.86
C MET A 95 1.30 -0.41 -5.83
N PHE A 96 2.23 -1.22 -6.36
CA PHE A 96 2.09 -2.66 -6.43
C PHE A 96 2.70 -3.35 -5.21
N ASN A 97 1.97 -4.33 -4.68
CA ASN A 97 2.32 -5.14 -3.53
C ASN A 97 3.00 -4.34 -2.40
N PRO A 98 2.40 -3.22 -1.96
CA PRO A 98 2.98 -2.42 -0.89
C PRO A 98 3.05 -3.22 0.40
N ARG A 99 4.07 -2.91 1.21
CA ARG A 99 4.01 -3.21 2.63
C ARG A 99 2.97 -2.30 3.26
N TYR A 100 2.22 -2.81 4.23
CA TYR A 100 1.17 -2.04 4.89
C TYR A 100 1.21 -2.27 6.40
N GLU A 101 0.79 -1.26 7.14
CA GLU A 101 0.58 -1.33 8.59
C GLU A 101 -0.78 -0.72 8.92
N LEU A 102 -1.54 -1.41 9.79
CA LEU A 102 -2.80 -0.89 10.29
C LEU A 102 -2.54 0.21 11.30
N ARG A 103 -3.25 1.31 11.19
CA ARG A 103 -3.21 2.40 12.15
C ARG A 103 -4.43 2.26 13.11
N PRO A 104 -4.32 2.71 14.37
CA PRO A 104 -5.40 2.64 15.34
C PRO A 104 -6.71 3.25 14.81
#